data_AF-A0A921BDS0-F1
#
_entry.id   AF-A0A921BDS0-F1
#
_cell.length_a   1.000
_cell.length_b   1.000
_cell.length_c   1.000
_cell.angle_alpha   90.00
_cell.angle_beta   90.00
_cell.angle_gamma   90.00
#
_symmetry.space_group_name_H-M   'P 1'
#
loop_
_entity.id
_entity.type
_entity.pdbx_description
1 polymer ?
#
loop_
_entity_poly.entity_id
_entity_poly.type
_entity_poly.pdbx_seq_one_letter_code
_entity_poly.pdbx_strand_id
1 'polypeptide(L)' 'MNQTDVRHSFSTSNGRRFCFFAGSSLGSKQSYREQAVILGQSLAAQGIQLVYGGAKLA' A
#
# COMPACT_ATOMS: atom_id res chain seq x y z
N MET A 1 -29.23 8.79 -8.36
CA MET A 1 -28.54 7.81 -9.22
C MET A 1 -27.07 7.79 -8.84
N ASN A 2 -26.73 6.76 -8.05
CA ASN A 2 -25.44 6.21 -7.62
C ASN A 2 -24.24 7.14 -7.43
N GLN A 3 -24.17 7.73 -6.25
CA GLN A 3 -22.89 7.91 -5.57
C GLN A 3 -22.67 6.64 -4.73
N THR A 4 -22.01 5.64 -5.32
CA THR A 4 -21.53 4.45 -4.60
C THR A 4 -20.45 4.95 -3.65
N ASP A 5 -20.92 5.37 -2.49
CA ASP A 5 -20.13 5.76 -1.35
C ASP A 5 -19.39 4.51 -0.89
N VAL A 6 -18.22 4.25 -1.46
CA VAL A 6 -17.25 3.30 -0.90
C VAL A 6 -16.68 3.94 0.36
N ARG A 7 -17.54 4.25 1.33
CA ARG A 7 -17.17 4.46 2.71
C ARG A 7 -16.70 3.11 3.23
N HIS A 8 -15.47 2.73 2.88
CA HIS A 8 -14.68 1.97 3.83
C HIS A 8 -14.61 2.88 5.05
N SER A 9 -15.48 2.60 6.03
CA SER A 9 -15.40 3.17 7.36
C SER A 9 -14.04 2.77 7.91
N PHE A 10 -13.03 3.59 7.65
CA PHE A 10 -11.71 3.49 8.26
C PHE A 10 -11.89 3.90 9.72
N SER A 11 -12.48 3.01 10.52
CA SER A 11 -12.55 3.17 11.97
C SER A 11 -11.15 3.54 12.44
N THR A 12 -10.97 4.74 12.96
CA THR A 12 -9.74 5.18 13.62
C THR A 12 -9.70 4.59 15.03
N SER A 13 -10.00 3.29 15.16
CA SER A 13 -9.68 2.54 16.37
C SER A 13 -8.20 2.15 16.29
N ASN A 14 -7.33 3.13 16.50
CA ASN A 14 -5.90 2.93 16.79
C ASN A 14 -5.08 2.08 15.77
N GLY A 15 -5.37 2.17 14.47
CA GLY A 15 -4.61 1.48 13.42
C GLY A 15 -3.54 2.38 12.78
N ARG A 16 -2.28 1.95 12.78
CA ARG A 16 -1.18 2.65 12.08
C ARG A 16 -1.28 2.43 10.57
N ARG A 17 -1.17 3.51 9.78
CA ARG A 17 -1.25 3.47 8.31
C ARG A 17 0.00 4.10 7.68
N PHE A 18 0.44 3.54 6.55
CA PHE A 18 1.62 3.99 5.82
C PHE A 18 1.24 4.25 4.35
N CYS A 19 1.45 5.48 3.86
CA CYS A 19 1.23 5.81 2.46
C CYS A 19 2.53 5.61 1.68
N PHE A 20 2.48 4.81 0.61
CA PHE A 20 3.64 4.47 -0.19
C PHE A 20 3.49 5.00 -1.62
N PHE A 21 4.52 5.69 -2.10
CA PHE A 21 4.63 6.17 -3.47
C PHE A 21 5.79 5.45 -4.16
N ALA A 22 5.50 4.84 -5.30
CA ALA A 22 6.48 4.21 -6.18
C ALA A 22 6.24 4.66 -7.62
N GLY A 23 7.28 4.55 -8.45
CA GLY A 23 7.11 4.68 -9.90
C GLY A 23 6.16 3.60 -10.43
N SER A 24 5.45 3.91 -11.51
CA SER A 24 4.56 2.95 -12.18
C SER A 24 5.29 1.77 -12.82
N SER A 25 6.62 1.86 -12.97
CA SER A 25 7.50 0.80 -13.48
C SER A 25 8.30 0.14 -12.37
N LEU A 26 8.69 -1.13 -12.55
CA LEU A 26 9.58 -1.87 -11.64
C LEU A 26 10.99 -1.25 -11.51
N GLY A 27 11.37 -0.38 -12.44
CA GLY A 27 12.72 0.18 -12.54
C GLY A 27 13.72 -0.82 -13.14
N SER A 28 14.96 -0.38 -13.34
CA SER A 28 16.01 -1.16 -14.00
C SER A 28 16.73 -2.17 -13.10
N LYS A 29 16.58 -2.03 -11.78
CA LYS A 29 17.26 -2.89 -10.80
C LYS A 29 16.26 -3.84 -10.16
N GLN A 30 16.57 -5.13 -10.21
CA GLN A 30 15.80 -6.18 -9.53
C GLN A 30 15.65 -5.90 -8.02
N SER A 31 16.64 -5.24 -7.41
CA SER A 31 16.61 -4.87 -6.00
C SER A 31 15.43 -3.96 -5.63
N TYR A 32 14.89 -3.15 -6.55
CA TYR A 32 13.71 -2.31 -6.23
C TYR A 32 12.49 -3.16 -5.89
N ARG A 33 12.27 -4.24 -6.64
CA ARG A 33 11.19 -5.19 -6.37
C ARG A 33 11.39 -5.91 -5.05
N GLU A 34 12.60 -6.42 -4.81
CA GLU A 34 12.93 -7.14 -3.58
C GLU A 34 12.73 -6.25 -2.34
N GLN A 35 13.22 -5.02 -2.38
CA GLN A 35 13.08 -4.08 -1.27
C GLN A 35 11.62 -3.66 -1.05
N ALA A 36 10.82 -3.50 -2.11
CA ALA A 36 9.39 -3.22 -1.99
C ALA A 36 8.64 -4.38 -1.29
N VAL A 37 9.01 -5.63 -1.60
CA VAL A 37 8.44 -6.83 -0.93
C VAL A 37 8.85 -6.88 0.55
N ILE A 38 10.13 -6.68 0.86
CA ILE A 38 10.65 -6.68 2.24
C ILE A 38 9.99 -5.59 3.08
N LEU A 39 9.81 -4.39 2.51
CA LEU A 39 9.12 -3.28 3.16
C LEU A 39 7.67 -3.67 3.50
N GLY A 40 6.92 -4.21 2.53
CA GLY A 40 5.54 -4.63 2.75
C GLY A 40 5.40 -5.71 3.83
N GLN A 41 6.29 -6.71 3.82
CA GLN A 41 6.36 -7.74 4.87
C GLN A 41 6.66 -7.15 6.25
N SER A 42 7.59 -6.20 6.33
CA SER A 42 7.99 -5.54 7.56
C SER A 42 6.88 -4.67 8.16
N LEU A 43 6.09 -4.01 7.30
CA LEU A 43 4.91 -3.25 7.72
C LEU A 43 3.80 -4.18 8.22
N ALA A 44 3.54 -5.28 7.52
CA ALA A 44 2.55 -6.28 7.90
C ALA A 44 2.88 -6.94 9.25
N ALA A 45 4.15 -7.28 9.49
CA ALA A 45 4.63 -7.83 10.76
C ALA A 45 4.38 -6.88 11.96
N GLN A 46 4.29 -5.58 11.71
CA GLN A 46 4.02 -4.56 12.73
C GLN A 46 2.54 -4.17 12.82
N GLY A 47 1.65 -4.83 12.07
CA GLY A 47 0.24 -4.46 11.99
C GLY A 47 0.00 -3.09 11.36
N ILE A 48 0.94 -2.60 10.54
CA ILE A 48 0.82 -1.32 9.83
C ILE A 48 0.15 -1.59 8.48
N GLN A 49 -0.94 -0.88 8.23
CA GLN A 49 -1.69 -1.02 6.99
C GLN A 49 -1.08 -0.15 5.89
N LEU A 50 -0.80 -0.76 4.74
CA LEU A 50 -0.32 -0.06 3.55
C LEU A 50 -1.48 0.61 2.82
N VAL A 51 -1.31 1.88 2.47
CA VAL A 51 -2.22 2.67 1.64
C VAL A 51 -1.48 3.08 0.36
N TYR A 52 -2.04 2.73 -0.79
CA TYR A 52 -1.51 3.09 -2.11
C TYR A 52 -2.65 3.30 -3.11
N GLY A 53 -2.40 3.99 -4.21
CA GLY A 53 -3.42 4.38 -5.20
C GLY A 53 -4.02 3.25 -6.04
N GLY A 54 -3.86 1.99 -5.67
CA GLY A 54 -4.43 0.84 -6.39
C GLY A 54 -3.66 0.41 -7.65
N ALA A 55 -2.46 0.95 -7.88
CA ALA A 55 -1.61 0.54 -9.00
C ALA A 55 -1.13 -0.90 -8.82
N LYS A 56 -1.43 -1.77 -9.79
CA LYS A 56 -0.88 -3.12 -9.85
C LYS A 56 0.49 -3.05 -10.52
N LEU A 57 1.51 -3.58 -9.86
CA LEU A 57 2.79 -3.85 -10.51
C LEU A 57 2.53 -4.89 -11.62
N ALA A 58 2.70 -4.49 -12.87
CA ALA A 58 2.63 -5.37 -14.04
C ALA A 58 4.01 -5.97 -14.35
#